data_AF-D7CSM1-F1
#
_entry.id   AF-D7CSM1-F1
#
_cell.length_a   1.000
_cell.length_b   1.000
_cell.length_c   1.000
_cell.angle_alpha   90.00
_cell.angle_beta   90.00
_cell.angle_gamma   90.00
#
_symmetry.space_group_name_H-M   'P 1'
#
loop_
_entity.id
_entity.type
_entity.pdbx_description
1 polymer ?
#
loop_
_entity_poly.entity_id
_entity_poly.type
_entity_poly.pdbx_seq_one_letter_code
_entity_poly.pdbx_strand_id
1 'polypeptide(L)'
;MRPLLLLALCLTACAPALSRVPNAAEGIASWYGPGFEGRLTANGEVFDSSLLTAAHQTLPFDTLVRVTNLNNGLAVVVRINDRGPFVGGRIIDLSRAAAERIDMIGSGTAPVRLELLSDMPAASWRVQMSSEVDGYDVLSRLHRPGELLLLRGAAQEPLLLRVVGRVPETEDVDLLLPRALFEALDLTELEVEVISAL
;
A
#
# COMPACT_ATOMS: atom_id res chain seq x y z
N MET A 1 -5.55 -69.20 -3.94
CA MET A 1 -6.14 -67.84 -3.99
C MET A 1 -5.25 -66.93 -3.15
N ARG A 2 -4.42 -66.09 -3.78
CA ARG A 2 -3.49 -65.18 -3.10
C ARG A 2 -3.86 -63.74 -3.48
N PRO A 3 -3.90 -62.80 -2.51
CA PRO A 3 -4.57 -61.50 -2.66
C PRO A 3 -3.61 -60.47 -3.26
N LEU A 4 -4.16 -59.51 -4.03
CA LEU A 4 -3.43 -58.35 -4.51
C LEU A 4 -3.70 -57.17 -3.55
N LEU A 5 -2.66 -56.73 -2.86
CA LEU A 5 -2.69 -55.57 -1.95
C LEU A 5 -2.33 -54.32 -2.78
N LEU A 6 -3.26 -53.38 -2.98
CA LEU A 6 -2.95 -52.07 -3.55
C LEU A 6 -2.51 -51.12 -2.43
N LEU A 7 -1.26 -50.67 -2.51
CA LEU A 7 -0.68 -49.65 -1.64
C LEU A 7 -1.03 -48.25 -2.22
N ALA A 8 -1.92 -47.52 -1.55
CA ALA A 8 -2.21 -46.13 -1.89
C ALA A 8 -1.14 -45.22 -1.26
N LEU A 9 -0.26 -44.67 -2.09
CA LEU A 9 0.74 -43.69 -1.69
C LEU A 9 0.04 -42.33 -1.50
N CYS A 10 -0.20 -41.95 -0.24
CA CYS A 10 -0.75 -40.63 0.10
C CYS A 10 0.39 -39.60 0.02
N LEU A 11 0.44 -38.84 -1.08
CA LEU A 11 1.32 -37.68 -1.21
C LEU A 11 0.71 -36.52 -0.42
N THR A 12 1.08 -36.38 0.85
CA THR A 12 0.78 -35.17 1.62
C THR A 12 1.70 -34.05 1.14
N ALA A 13 1.18 -33.20 0.25
CA ALA A 13 1.81 -31.93 -0.07
C ALA A 13 1.80 -31.06 1.20
N CYS A 14 2.96 -30.94 1.86
CA CYS A 14 3.18 -29.96 2.90
C CYS A 14 3.34 -28.59 2.20
N ALA A 15 2.25 -27.83 2.10
CA ALA A 15 2.34 -26.43 1.69
C ALA A 15 3.07 -25.64 2.79
N PRO A 16 4.08 -24.82 2.47
CA PRO A 16 4.71 -23.98 3.46
C PRO A 16 3.66 -22.99 3.99
N ALA A 17 3.51 -22.92 5.31
CA ALA A 17 2.75 -21.85 5.92
C ALA A 17 3.45 -20.52 5.58
N LEU A 18 2.87 -19.75 4.66
CA LEU A 18 3.26 -18.37 4.43
C LEU A 18 3.17 -17.66 5.78
N SER A 19 4.34 -17.37 6.36
CA SER A 19 4.43 -16.64 7.62
C SER A 19 4.01 -15.22 7.33
N ARG A 20 2.74 -14.90 7.62
CA ARG A 20 2.19 -13.55 7.52
C ARG A 20 3.02 -12.66 8.43
N VAL A 21 3.90 -11.84 7.85
CA VAL A 21 4.56 -10.76 8.58
C VAL A 21 3.42 -9.91 9.16
N PRO A 22 3.46 -9.52 10.45
CA PRO A 22 2.43 -8.64 10.98
C PRO A 22 2.35 -7.39 10.10
N ASN A 23 1.17 -7.12 9.53
CA ASN A 23 0.90 -5.98 8.65
C ASN A 23 1.18 -4.61 9.29
N ALA A 24 1.53 -4.59 10.57
CA ALA A 24 1.88 -3.41 11.32
C ALA A 24 3.12 -3.65 12.19
N ALA A 25 4.06 -2.70 12.16
CA ALA A 25 5.23 -2.66 13.04
C ALA A 25 5.22 -1.33 13.82
N GLU A 26 5.50 -1.38 15.11
CA GLU A 26 5.62 -0.18 15.94
C GLU A 26 7.07 0.05 16.37
N GLY A 27 7.44 1.31 16.51
CA GLY A 27 8.79 1.70 16.91
C GLY A 27 9.02 3.19 16.77
N ILE A 28 10.27 3.62 16.80
CA ILE A 28 10.60 5.05 16.72
C ILE A 28 10.93 5.45 15.28
N ALA A 29 10.27 6.49 14.79
CA ALA A 29 10.67 7.21 13.60
C ALA A 29 11.66 8.32 13.94
N SER A 30 12.53 8.65 13.00
CA SER A 30 13.20 9.94 12.95
C SER A 30 13.09 10.55 11.56
N TRP A 31 13.78 11.66 11.30
CA TRP A 31 13.80 12.29 9.97
C TRP A 31 15.20 12.74 9.58
N TYR A 32 15.43 12.86 8.27
CA TYR A 32 16.71 13.34 7.72
C TYR A 32 16.94 14.81 8.05
N GLY A 33 17.86 15.08 8.97
CA GLY A 33 18.30 16.45 9.29
C GLY A 33 18.97 17.17 8.10
N PRO A 34 19.41 18.42 8.29
CA PRO A 34 20.10 19.18 7.26
C PRO A 34 21.34 18.45 6.69
N GLY A 35 21.59 18.60 5.39
CA GLY A 35 22.82 18.16 4.73
C GLY A 35 22.73 16.85 3.91
N PHE A 36 21.56 16.21 3.86
CA PHE A 36 21.32 15.04 3.00
C PHE A 36 20.80 15.39 1.60
N GLU A 37 20.25 16.59 1.42
CA GLU A 37 19.72 17.10 0.15
C GLU A 37 20.71 16.90 -1.01
N GLY A 38 20.23 16.37 -2.14
CA GLY A 38 21.04 16.18 -3.34
C GLY A 38 21.99 14.97 -3.32
N ARG A 39 22.06 14.21 -2.22
CA ARG A 39 22.86 12.96 -2.16
C ARG A 39 22.13 11.81 -2.82
N LEU A 40 22.86 10.78 -3.24
CA LEU A 40 22.22 9.54 -3.72
C LEU A 40 21.67 8.73 -2.55
N THR A 41 20.44 8.24 -2.68
CA THR A 41 19.85 7.22 -1.82
C THR A 41 20.35 5.83 -2.23
N ALA A 42 20.08 4.82 -1.41
CA ALA A 42 20.47 3.44 -1.68
C ALA A 42 19.79 2.82 -2.92
N ASN A 43 18.67 3.36 -3.39
CA ASN A 43 18.06 2.93 -4.66
C ASN A 43 18.62 3.68 -5.89
N GLY A 44 19.53 4.64 -5.69
CA GLY A 44 20.18 5.40 -6.76
C GLY A 44 19.48 6.70 -7.15
N GLU A 45 18.35 7.04 -6.53
CA GLU A 45 17.70 8.34 -6.71
C GLU A 45 18.48 9.46 -6.01
N VAL A 46 18.30 10.70 -6.48
CA VAL A 46 18.75 11.88 -5.73
C VAL A 46 17.74 12.15 -4.61
N PHE A 47 18.23 12.20 -3.38
CA PHE A 47 17.42 12.53 -2.21
C PHE A 47 16.93 13.97 -2.29
N ASP A 48 15.60 14.11 -2.22
CA ASP A 48 14.87 15.37 -2.17
C ASP A 48 14.02 15.39 -0.89
N SER A 49 14.32 16.32 0.02
CA SER A 49 13.63 16.40 1.32
C SER A 49 12.18 16.85 1.23
N SER A 50 11.73 17.36 0.08
CA SER A 50 10.37 17.80 -0.20
C SER A 50 9.44 16.66 -0.65
N LEU A 51 9.99 15.50 -1.03
CA LEU A 51 9.22 14.32 -1.42
C LEU A 51 8.82 13.47 -0.22
N LEU A 52 7.82 12.60 -0.39
CA LEU A 52 7.32 11.70 0.65
C LEU A 52 8.03 10.35 0.60
N THR A 53 9.30 10.39 0.93
CA THR A 53 10.15 9.21 0.93
C THR A 53 10.66 8.88 2.32
N ALA A 54 11.16 7.66 2.49
CA ALA A 54 11.75 7.20 3.73
C ALA A 54 12.83 6.13 3.50
N ALA A 55 13.72 6.00 4.49
CA ALA A 55 14.64 4.89 4.64
C ALA A 55 14.05 3.80 5.55
N HIS A 56 14.20 2.55 5.12
CA HIS A 56 13.91 1.38 5.94
C HIS A 56 14.99 0.30 5.75
N GLN A 57 15.28 -0.49 6.80
CA GLN A 57 16.40 -1.44 6.82
C GLN A 57 16.22 -2.57 5.81
N THR A 58 15.01 -3.16 5.77
CA THR A 58 14.74 -4.40 5.04
C THR A 58 13.59 -4.34 4.03
N LEU A 59 12.71 -3.34 4.07
CA LEU A 59 11.61 -3.27 3.13
C LEU A 59 12.13 -3.10 1.70
N PRO A 60 11.54 -3.80 0.72
CA PRO A 60 11.86 -3.60 -0.69
C PRO A 60 11.75 -2.12 -1.06
N PHE A 61 12.57 -1.68 -2.02
CA PHE A 61 12.35 -0.35 -2.58
C PHE A 61 10.97 -0.28 -3.24
N ASP A 62 10.43 0.93 -3.31
CA ASP A 62 9.11 1.25 -3.82
C ASP A 62 7.92 0.72 -3.00
N THR A 63 8.19 0.05 -1.88
CA THR A 63 7.16 -0.27 -0.88
C THR A 63 6.50 1.02 -0.39
N LEU A 64 5.17 1.08 -0.41
CA LEU A 64 4.40 2.15 0.23
C LEU A 64 4.07 1.77 1.67
N VAL A 65 4.31 2.71 2.57
CA VAL A 65 4.12 2.53 4.00
C VAL A 65 3.29 3.68 4.54
N ARG A 66 2.17 3.38 5.19
CA ARG A 66 1.49 4.37 6.03
C ARG A 66 2.21 4.46 7.37
N VAL A 67 2.57 5.68 7.74
CA VAL A 67 3.26 6.00 8.98
C VAL A 67 2.34 6.85 9.82
N THR A 68 1.92 6.32 10.96
CA THR A 68 1.02 7.01 11.90
C THR A 68 1.80 7.40 13.14
N ASN A 69 1.84 8.69 13.48
CA ASN A 69 2.43 9.18 14.72
C ASN A 69 1.48 8.88 15.90
N LEU A 70 1.94 8.06 16.83
CA LEU A 70 1.13 7.58 17.95
C LEU A 70 0.87 8.65 19.02
N ASN A 71 1.59 9.78 18.99
CA ASN A 71 1.37 10.88 19.93
C ASN A 71 0.16 11.75 19.55
N ASN A 72 -0.15 11.87 18.26
CA ASN A 72 -1.18 12.81 17.75
C ASN A 72 -2.18 12.18 16.77
N GLY A 73 -1.96 10.94 16.33
CA GLY A 73 -2.82 10.23 15.40
C GLY A 73 -2.71 10.69 13.93
N LEU A 74 -1.83 11.64 13.62
CA LEU A 74 -1.59 12.09 12.25
C LEU A 74 -0.84 11.01 11.46
N ALA A 75 -1.16 10.87 10.18
CA ALA A 75 -0.58 9.85 9.31
C ALA A 75 -0.13 10.39 7.96
N VAL A 76 0.87 9.73 7.37
CA VAL A 76 1.38 10.01 6.04
C VAL A 76 1.74 8.72 5.33
N VAL A 77 1.52 8.65 4.02
CA VAL A 77 2.03 7.55 3.19
C VAL A 77 3.37 7.98 2.59
N VAL A 78 4.37 7.11 2.69
CA VAL A 78 5.71 7.31 2.15
C VAL A 78 6.14 6.13 1.29
N ARG A 79 7.02 6.39 0.33
CA ARG A 79 7.68 5.36 -0.48
C ARG A 79 9.08 5.07 0.07
N ILE A 80 9.44 3.80 0.18
CA ILE A 80 10.80 3.39 0.57
C ILE A 80 11.74 3.55 -0.63
N ASN A 81 12.71 4.45 -0.54
CA ASN A 81 13.73 4.65 -1.57
C ASN A 81 15.16 4.64 -1.04
N ASP A 82 15.34 4.47 0.29
CA ASP A 82 16.67 4.48 0.91
C ASP A 82 16.81 3.38 1.99
N ARG A 83 18.02 3.21 2.52
CA ARG A 83 18.38 2.23 3.56
C ARG A 83 18.82 2.94 4.84
N GLY A 84 18.37 2.37 5.96
CA GLY A 84 18.49 2.95 7.30
C GLY A 84 17.19 2.68 8.06
N PRO A 85 17.03 3.13 9.31
CA PRO A 85 18.04 3.74 10.16
C PRO A 85 19.06 2.69 10.60
N PHE A 86 20.35 3.03 10.70
CA PHE A 86 21.38 2.11 11.23
C PHE A 86 21.65 2.31 12.73
N VAL A 87 20.90 3.19 13.38
CA VAL A 87 20.98 3.41 14.83
C VAL A 87 19.91 2.56 15.50
N GLY A 88 20.31 1.85 16.56
CA GLY A 88 19.40 0.99 17.33
C GLY A 88 18.20 1.75 17.88
N GLY A 89 17.04 1.10 17.88
CA GLY A 89 15.79 1.63 18.42
C GLY A 89 14.93 2.43 17.43
N ARG A 90 15.42 2.73 16.22
CA ARG A 90 14.65 3.39 15.16
C ARG A 90 14.28 2.42 14.05
N ILE A 91 13.06 2.55 13.52
CA ILE A 91 12.51 1.64 12.50
C ILE A 91 12.34 2.31 11.12
N ILE A 92 12.26 3.65 11.07
CA ILE A 92 12.12 4.38 9.82
C ILE A 92 12.75 5.78 9.94
N ASP A 93 13.38 6.25 8.87
CA ASP A 93 13.87 7.64 8.75
C ASP A 93 13.07 8.34 7.64
N LEU A 94 12.30 9.36 8.00
CA LEU A 94 11.43 10.10 7.11
C LEU A 94 12.15 11.26 6.43
N SER A 95 11.73 11.59 5.21
CA SER A 95 11.95 12.90 4.61
C SER A 95 11.38 14.03 5.50
N ARG A 96 11.90 15.25 5.32
CA ARG A 96 11.38 16.44 6.02
C ARG A 96 9.89 16.65 5.75
N ALA A 97 9.47 16.55 4.48
CA ALA A 97 8.07 16.72 4.11
C ALA A 97 7.13 15.69 4.75
N ALA A 98 7.56 14.43 4.89
CA ALA A 98 6.76 13.42 5.59
C ALA A 98 6.70 13.69 7.10
N ALA A 99 7.82 14.08 7.71
CA ALA A 99 7.89 14.42 9.14
C ALA A 99 7.05 15.67 9.50
N GLU A 100 6.95 16.65 8.60
CA GLU A 100 6.05 17.81 8.75
C GLU A 100 4.58 17.40 8.81
N ARG A 101 4.16 16.44 7.96
CA ARG A 101 2.76 15.99 7.87
C ARG A 101 2.25 15.24 9.09
N ILE A 102 3.15 14.59 9.82
CA ILE A 102 2.80 13.91 11.07
C ILE A 102 3.23 14.70 12.32
N ASP A 103 3.58 15.98 12.13
CA ASP A 103 3.94 16.94 13.19
C ASP A 103 5.02 16.39 14.14
N MET A 104 6.16 15.97 13.58
CA MET A 104 7.29 15.45 14.35
C MET A 104 8.62 16.19 14.15
N ILE A 105 8.62 17.30 13.39
CA ILE A 105 9.83 18.10 13.16
C ILE A 105 10.39 18.62 14.48
N GLY A 106 9.55 19.18 15.34
CA GLY A 106 9.99 19.80 16.60
C GLY A 106 10.57 18.79 17.60
N SER A 107 10.00 17.58 17.68
CA SER A 107 10.49 16.53 18.57
C SER A 107 11.70 15.78 18.01
N GLY A 108 11.94 15.85 16.69
CA GLY A 108 13.00 15.13 15.98
C GLY A 108 12.73 13.63 15.81
N THR A 109 12.01 13.03 16.75
CA THR A 109 11.61 11.62 16.76
C THR A 109 10.17 11.48 17.24
N ALA A 110 9.53 10.37 16.89
CA ALA A 110 8.17 10.05 17.36
C ALA A 110 7.97 8.53 17.42
N PRO A 111 7.17 8.02 18.38
CA PRO A 111 6.64 6.67 18.30
C PRO A 111 5.66 6.60 17.13
N VAL A 112 5.85 5.63 16.24
CA VAL A 112 5.03 5.44 15.05
C VAL A 112 4.56 4.01 14.92
N ARG A 113 3.44 3.85 14.21
CA ARG A 113 3.01 2.59 13.62
C ARG A 113 3.23 2.66 12.11
N LEU A 114 3.96 1.68 11.58
CA LEU A 114 4.14 1.45 10.16
C LEU A 114 3.13 0.40 9.71
N GLU A 115 2.41 0.67 8.64
CA GLU A 115 1.51 -0.27 8.01
C GLU A 115 1.91 -0.42 6.54
N LEU A 116 2.28 -1.63 6.14
CA LEU A 116 2.62 -1.93 4.75
C LEU A 116 1.36 -1.89 3.91
N LEU A 117 1.36 -1.08 2.86
CA LEU A 117 0.22 -1.01 1.95
C LEU A 117 0.17 -2.21 0.99
N SER A 118 1.28 -2.93 0.85
CA SER A 118 1.40 -4.17 0.06
C SER A 118 0.92 -5.45 0.77
N ASP A 119 0.62 -5.38 2.07
CA ASP A 119 0.07 -6.51 2.86
C ASP A 119 -1.38 -6.26 3.31
N MET A 120 -1.99 -5.13 2.92
CA MET A 120 -3.44 -5.11 2.81
C MET A 120 -3.76 -6.24 1.83
N PRO A 121 -4.54 -7.28 2.21
CA PRO A 121 -4.91 -8.29 1.23
C PRO A 121 -5.41 -7.51 0.03
N ALA A 122 -4.94 -7.86 -1.18
CA ALA A 122 -5.62 -7.47 -2.40
C ALA A 122 -7.09 -7.72 -2.12
N ALA A 123 -7.81 -6.65 -1.78
CA ALA A 123 -9.17 -6.78 -1.41
C ALA A 123 -9.78 -7.11 -2.75
N SER A 124 -10.25 -8.34 -2.90
CA SER A 124 -10.94 -8.77 -4.11
C SER A 124 -12.19 -7.93 -4.18
N TRP A 125 -12.09 -6.76 -4.81
CA TRP A 125 -13.21 -5.86 -4.97
C TRP A 125 -14.10 -6.48 -6.01
N ARG A 126 -15.37 -6.63 -5.67
CA ARG A 126 -16.37 -6.97 -6.67
C ARG A 126 -16.58 -5.73 -7.49
N VAL A 127 -16.23 -5.82 -8.77
CA VAL A 127 -16.30 -4.70 -9.69
C VAL A 127 -17.33 -5.00 -10.76
N GLN A 128 -18.13 -4.00 -11.08
CA GLN A 128 -19.09 -4.07 -12.19
C GLN A 128 -18.97 -2.84 -13.07
N MET A 129 -19.44 -3.01 -14.31
CA MET A 129 -19.56 -1.93 -15.27
C MET A 129 -20.78 -1.07 -14.93
N SER A 130 -20.63 0.25 -15.06
CA SER A 130 -21.73 1.20 -14.99
C SER A 130 -21.70 2.13 -16.19
N SER A 131 -22.88 2.48 -16.70
CA SER A 131 -23.07 3.53 -17.70
C SER A 131 -23.36 4.90 -17.08
N GLU A 132 -23.41 4.99 -15.75
CA GLU A 132 -23.71 6.24 -15.01
C GLU A 132 -22.46 7.08 -14.75
N VAL A 133 -21.28 6.47 -14.85
CA VAL A 133 -19.97 7.10 -14.70
C VAL A 133 -19.17 6.94 -15.99
N ASP A 134 -18.28 7.89 -16.26
CA ASP A 134 -17.47 7.91 -17.48
C ASP A 134 -16.03 8.36 -17.18
N GLY A 135 -15.12 8.19 -18.14
CA GLY A 135 -13.72 8.58 -18.02
C GLY A 135 -13.02 7.82 -16.89
N TYR A 136 -12.54 8.55 -15.88
CA TYR A 136 -11.83 8.02 -14.71
C TYR A 136 -12.64 8.15 -13.41
N ASP A 137 -13.94 8.41 -13.52
CA ASP A 137 -14.84 8.55 -12.37
C ASP A 137 -15.43 7.19 -11.97
N VAL A 138 -15.59 6.97 -10.67
CA VAL A 138 -16.08 5.72 -10.11
C VAL A 138 -17.06 5.94 -8.96
N LEU A 139 -17.93 4.95 -8.73
CA LEU A 139 -18.70 4.85 -7.49
C LEU A 139 -18.06 3.81 -6.59
N SER A 140 -17.83 4.16 -5.33
CA SER A 140 -17.22 3.25 -4.36
C SER A 140 -18.11 3.03 -3.14
N ARG A 141 -18.20 1.78 -2.70
CA ARG A 141 -18.83 1.44 -1.40
C ARG A 141 -17.93 1.82 -0.24
N LEU A 142 -16.61 1.69 -0.41
CA LEU A 142 -15.61 1.81 0.64
C LEU A 142 -15.07 3.25 0.77
N HIS A 143 -15.08 4.02 -0.32
CA HIS A 143 -14.38 5.31 -0.41
C HIS A 143 -15.34 6.49 -0.59
N ARG A 144 -15.02 7.63 0.04
CA ARG A 144 -15.87 8.82 0.02
C ARG A 144 -15.73 9.58 -1.30
N PRO A 145 -16.80 10.25 -1.77
CA PRO A 145 -16.67 11.18 -2.88
C PRO A 145 -15.57 12.21 -2.63
N GLY A 146 -14.70 12.42 -3.62
CA GLY A 146 -13.51 13.28 -3.53
C GLY A 146 -12.21 12.54 -3.24
N GLU A 147 -12.26 11.28 -2.77
CA GLU A 147 -11.06 10.43 -2.63
C GLU A 147 -10.56 9.96 -4.01
N LEU A 148 -9.26 9.74 -4.11
CA LEU A 148 -8.60 9.16 -5.29
C LEU A 148 -8.23 7.72 -5.02
N LEU A 149 -8.36 6.86 -6.03
CA LEU A 149 -8.01 5.44 -5.97
C LEU A 149 -6.95 5.14 -7.02
N LEU A 150 -5.99 4.29 -6.70
CA LEU A 150 -5.01 3.80 -7.65
C LEU A 150 -5.30 2.34 -7.96
N LEU A 151 -5.89 2.06 -9.13
CA LEU A 151 -6.20 0.69 -9.51
C LEU A 151 -5.05 0.09 -10.32
N ARG A 152 -4.59 -1.10 -9.94
CA ARG A 152 -3.58 -1.86 -10.66
C ARG A 152 -4.20 -3.15 -11.19
N GLY A 153 -4.32 -3.27 -12.51
CA GLY A 153 -4.64 -4.54 -13.15
C GLY A 153 -3.42 -5.47 -13.18
N ALA A 154 -3.64 -6.76 -13.43
CA ALA A 154 -2.61 -7.81 -13.34
C ALA A 154 -1.35 -7.61 -14.22
N ALA A 155 -1.38 -6.70 -15.21
CA ALA A 155 -0.26 -6.47 -16.13
C ALA A 155 -0.13 -5.02 -16.62
N GLN A 156 -0.70 -4.03 -15.92
CA GLN A 156 -0.86 -2.67 -16.45
C GLN A 156 -0.34 -1.59 -15.50
N GLU A 157 0.04 -0.45 -16.10
CA GLU A 157 0.32 0.80 -15.37
C GLU A 157 -0.89 1.16 -14.49
N PRO A 158 -0.65 1.64 -13.27
CA PRO A 158 -1.73 1.94 -12.36
C PRO A 158 -2.58 3.12 -12.85
N LEU A 159 -3.91 2.98 -12.78
CA LEU A 159 -4.86 4.02 -13.15
C LEU A 159 -5.33 4.80 -11.93
N LEU A 160 -5.23 6.13 -12.01
CA LEU A 160 -5.77 7.02 -10.99
C LEU A 160 -7.24 7.32 -11.27
N LEU A 161 -8.11 6.91 -10.36
CA LEU A 161 -9.56 7.06 -10.46
C LEU A 161 -10.07 8.03 -9.39
N ARG A 162 -11.13 8.76 -9.70
CA ARG A 162 -11.80 9.68 -8.78
C ARG A 162 -13.11 9.11 -8.30
N VAL A 163 -13.30 9.03 -7.00
CA VAL A 163 -14.59 8.65 -6.42
C VAL A 163 -15.54 9.83 -6.53
N VAL A 164 -16.62 9.69 -7.29
CA VAL A 164 -17.62 10.75 -7.48
C VAL A 164 -18.91 10.50 -6.72
N GLY A 165 -19.11 9.27 -6.24
CA GLY A 165 -20.33 8.88 -5.55
C GLY A 165 -20.21 7.56 -4.81
N ARG A 166 -21.30 7.17 -4.17
CA ARG A 166 -21.44 5.89 -3.48
C ARG A 166 -22.10 4.88 -4.41
N VAL A 167 -21.67 3.62 -4.32
CA VAL A 167 -22.42 2.50 -4.93
C VAL A 167 -23.81 2.44 -4.28
N PRO A 168 -24.91 2.33 -5.05
CA PRO A 168 -26.24 2.16 -4.51
C PRO A 168 -26.36 0.94 -3.58
N GLU A 169 -27.16 1.02 -2.52
CA GLU A 169 -27.32 -0.09 -1.56
C GLU A 169 -27.90 -1.36 -2.20
N THR A 170 -28.59 -1.23 -3.33
CA THR A 170 -29.17 -2.34 -4.11
C THR A 170 -28.14 -3.13 -4.91
N GLU A 171 -26.97 -2.56 -5.15
CA GLU A 171 -25.91 -3.19 -5.94
C GLU A 171 -24.96 -3.92 -5.02
N ASP A 172 -24.69 -5.20 -5.29
CA ASP A 172 -23.83 -6.03 -4.46
C ASP A 172 -22.37 -6.02 -4.95
N VAL A 173 -21.78 -4.83 -5.05
CA VAL A 173 -20.41 -4.59 -5.54
C VAL A 173 -19.67 -3.51 -4.76
N ASP A 174 -18.34 -3.50 -4.83
CA ASP A 174 -17.49 -2.59 -4.09
C ASP A 174 -17.07 -1.37 -4.93
N LEU A 175 -17.02 -1.54 -6.26
CA LEU A 175 -16.69 -0.50 -7.21
C LEU A 175 -17.51 -0.61 -8.50
N LEU A 176 -18.05 0.51 -8.97
CA LEU A 176 -18.64 0.64 -10.31
C LEU A 176 -17.71 1.47 -11.19
N LEU A 177 -17.32 0.88 -12.33
CA LEU A 177 -16.39 1.47 -13.30
C LEU A 177 -17.08 1.81 -14.61
N PRO A 178 -16.62 2.84 -15.34
CA PRO A 178 -16.96 3.04 -16.73
C PRO A 178 -16.60 1.81 -17.55
N ARG A 179 -17.45 1.48 -18.53
CA ARG A 179 -17.24 0.36 -19.45
C ARG A 179 -15.84 0.34 -20.07
N ALA A 180 -15.34 1.50 -20.51
CA ALA A 180 -14.03 1.61 -21.14
C ALA A 180 -12.88 1.20 -20.20
N LEU A 181 -12.96 1.55 -18.91
CA LEU A 181 -11.96 1.15 -17.93
C LEU A 181 -12.07 -0.32 -17.56
N PHE A 182 -13.29 -0.85 -17.44
CA PHE A 182 -13.50 -2.26 -17.17
C PHE A 182 -12.92 -3.15 -18.28
N GLU A 183 -13.11 -2.76 -19.55
CA GLU A 183 -12.53 -3.45 -20.70
C GLU A 183 -11.01 -3.25 -20.78
N ALA A 184 -10.51 -2.05 -20.50
CA ALA A 184 -9.08 -1.74 -20.57
C ALA A 184 -8.27 -2.53 -19.54
N LEU A 185 -8.79 -2.71 -18.33
CA LEU A 185 -8.05 -3.31 -17.23
C LEU A 185 -7.99 -4.87 -17.28
N ASP A 186 -8.71 -5.52 -18.19
CA ASP A 186 -8.77 -7.00 -18.36
C ASP A 186 -9.09 -7.75 -17.04
N LEU A 187 -10.20 -7.33 -16.42
CA LEU A 187 -10.50 -7.61 -15.02
C LEU A 187 -11.11 -8.99 -14.76
N THR A 188 -10.32 -10.04 -14.80
CA THR A 188 -10.71 -11.34 -14.24
C THR A 188 -10.43 -11.43 -12.73
N GLU A 189 -9.42 -10.72 -12.20
CA GLU A 189 -9.14 -10.52 -10.77
C GLU A 189 -8.47 -9.15 -10.57
N LEU A 190 -8.95 -8.33 -9.61
CA LEU A 190 -8.41 -7.01 -9.30
C LEU A 190 -7.67 -7.00 -7.97
N GLU A 191 -6.41 -6.59 -7.99
CA GLU A 191 -5.70 -6.12 -6.80
C GLU A 191 -5.81 -4.59 -6.75
N VAL A 192 -6.74 -4.06 -5.96
CA VAL A 192 -6.90 -2.60 -5.84
C VAL A 192 -6.02 -2.08 -4.72
N GLU A 193 -5.07 -1.20 -5.07
CA GLU A 193 -4.22 -0.51 -4.11
C GLU A 193 -4.86 0.84 -3.71
N VAL A 194 -5.43 0.90 -2.51
CA VAL A 194 -5.99 2.15 -1.99
C VAL A 194 -4.86 3.08 -1.56
N ILE A 195 -4.59 4.11 -2.37
CA ILE A 195 -3.82 5.27 -1.93
C ILE A 195 -4.82 6.34 -1.49
N SER A 196 -5.26 6.29 -0.23
CA SER A 196 -6.10 7.36 0.31
C SER A 196 -5.32 8.67 0.30
N ALA A 197 -5.72 9.60 -0.56
CA ALA A 197 -5.27 10.99 -0.49
C ALA A 197 -6.21 11.77 0.45
N LEU A 198 -5.64 12.15 1.60
CA LEU A 198 -6.14 13.04 2.66
C LEU A 198 -7.22 12.48 3.61
#